data_AF-A0A7V8Z9C3-F1
#
_entry.id   AF-A0A7V8Z9C3-F1
#
_cell.length_a   1.000
_cell.length_b   1.000
_cell.length_c   1.000
_cell.angle_alpha   90.00
_cell.angle_beta   90.00
_cell.angle_gamma   90.00
#
_symmetry.space_group_name_H-M   'P 1'
#
loop_
_entity.id
_entity.type
_entity.pdbx_description
1 polymer ?
#
loop_
_entity_poly.entity_id
_entity_poly.type
_entity_poly.pdbx_seq_one_letter_code
_entity_poly.pdbx_strand_id
1 'polypeptide(L)'
;MKLSPTEIYNNRNLFIIGSTGFLGKVTLSMLLHRFPNVGRVYVTVRARSQEESETRFWNNVITAPPFDPLRERYGSAFEGFIRDKIAVV
;
A
#
# COMPACT_ATOMS: atom_id res chain seq x y z
N MET A 1 15.74 -25.13 4.11
CA MET A 1 14.48 -24.35 4.24
C MET A 1 14.42 -23.39 3.05
N LYS A 2 13.40 -23.47 2.20
CA LYS A 2 13.25 -22.55 1.06
C LYS A 2 12.26 -21.47 1.46
N LEU A 3 12.71 -20.22 1.52
CA LEU A 3 11.83 -19.08 1.79
C LEU A 3 11.13 -18.68 0.49
N SER A 4 9.80 -18.66 0.51
CA SER A 4 8.97 -18.16 -0.58
C SER A 4 8.23 -16.90 -0.13
N PRO A 5 8.60 -15.71 -0.62
CA PRO A 5 7.89 -14.47 -0.26
C PRO A 5 6.40 -14.53 -0.58
N THR A 6 6.01 -15.18 -1.67
CA THR A 6 4.60 -15.35 -2.05
C THR A 6 3.83 -16.13 -1.00
N GLU A 7 4.39 -17.23 -0.48
CA GLU A 7 3.75 -18.03 0.58
C GLU A 7 3.76 -17.28 1.91
N ILE A 8 4.85 -16.59 2.22
CA ILE A 8 5.01 -15.83 3.47
C ILE A 8 3.95 -14.72 3.57
N TYR A 9 3.72 -13.96 2.49
CA TYR A 9 2.80 -12.83 2.51
C TYR A 9 1.34 -13.19 2.22
N ASN A 10 1.06 -14.40 1.73
CA ASN A 10 -0.29 -14.82 1.38
C ASN A 10 -1.26 -14.68 2.57
N ASN A 11 -2.32 -13.90 2.40
CA ASN A 11 -3.34 -13.58 3.42
C ASN A 11 -2.78 -13.01 4.73
N ARG A 12 -1.55 -12.47 4.74
CA ARG A 12 -0.98 -11.84 5.93
C ARG A 12 -1.36 -10.37 6.00
N ASN A 13 -1.80 -9.95 7.17
CA ASN A 13 -1.97 -8.55 7.49
C ASN A 13 -0.61 -7.97 7.91
N LEU A 14 -0.28 -6.80 7.41
CA LEU A 14 1.02 -6.16 7.64
C LEU A 14 0.82 -4.74 8.17
N PHE A 15 1.74 -4.28 8.99
CA PHE A 15 1.79 -2.90 9.46
C PHE A 15 3.08 -2.25 8.95
N ILE A 16 2.97 -1.16 8.20
CA ILE A 16 4.10 -0.46 7.60
C ILE A 16 4.14 0.97 8.12
N ILE A 17 5.25 1.30 8.76
CA ILE A 17 5.61 2.67 9.13
C ILE A 17 6.47 3.31 8.05
N GLY A 18 6.40 4.64 7.93
CA GLY A 18 7.23 5.40 7.00
C GLY A 18 6.78 5.31 5.53
N SER A 19 5.51 4.97 5.26
CA SER A 19 4.93 4.88 3.91
C SER A 19 4.92 6.22 3.14
N THR A 20 5.11 7.35 3.83
CA THR A 20 5.25 8.68 3.23
C THR A 20 6.64 8.95 2.65
N GLY A 21 7.67 8.24 3.10
CA GLY A 21 9.04 8.35 2.58
C GLY A 21 9.20 7.67 1.22
N PHE A 22 10.24 8.02 0.47
CA PHE A 22 10.51 7.46 -0.85
C PHE A 22 10.51 5.92 -0.86
N LEU A 23 11.34 5.30 -0.02
CA LEU A 23 11.44 3.84 0.07
C LEU A 23 10.13 3.20 0.56
N GLY A 24 9.38 3.88 1.44
CA GLY A 24 8.10 3.40 1.93
C GLY A 24 7.06 3.27 0.81
N LYS A 25 6.96 4.28 -0.07
CA LYS A 25 6.09 4.25 -1.24
C LYS A 25 6.45 3.13 -2.21
N VAL A 26 7.75 2.99 -2.50
CA VAL A 26 8.26 1.93 -3.37
C VAL A 26 7.95 0.55 -2.79
N THR A 27 8.23 0.34 -1.51
CA THR A 27 7.98 -0.93 -0.81
C THR A 27 6.49 -1.28 -0.81
N LEU A 28 5.63 -0.32 -0.48
CA LEU A 28 4.18 -0.52 -0.46
C LEU A 28 3.63 -0.88 -1.84
N SER A 29 4.05 -0.16 -2.88
CA SER A 29 3.63 -0.49 -4.25
C SER A 29 4.14 -1.87 -4.69
N MET A 30 5.43 -2.17 -4.46
CA MET A 30 6.01 -3.47 -4.82
C MET A 30 5.34 -4.63 -4.10
N LEU A 31 5.01 -4.47 -2.81
CA LEU A 31 4.30 -5.47 -2.02
C LEU A 31 2.95 -5.79 -2.66
N LEU A 32 2.13 -4.76 -2.93
CA LEU A 32 0.81 -4.94 -3.51
C LEU A 32 0.85 -5.48 -4.94
N HIS A 33 1.86 -5.06 -5.74
CA HIS A 33 1.99 -5.49 -7.12
C HIS A 33 2.48 -6.95 -7.24
N ARG A 34 3.50 -7.31 -6.46
CA ARG A 34 4.16 -8.63 -6.53
C ARG A 34 3.44 -9.70 -5.69
N PHE A 35 2.75 -9.29 -4.63
CA PHE A 35 2.05 -10.18 -3.71
C PHE A 35 0.59 -9.73 -3.52
N PRO A 36 -0.24 -9.74 -4.58
CA PRO A 36 -1.60 -9.19 -4.54
C PRO A 36 -2.54 -9.94 -3.57
N ASN A 37 -2.17 -11.17 -3.19
CA ASN A 37 -2.89 -11.96 -2.19
C ASN A 37 -2.50 -11.61 -0.73
N VAL A 38 -1.64 -10.60 -0.52
CA VAL A 38 -1.44 -10.05 0.82
C VAL A 38 -2.79 -9.64 1.41
N GLY A 39 -2.94 -9.80 2.72
CA GLY A 39 -4.11 -9.34 3.45
C GLY A 39 -4.18 -7.81 3.48
N ARG A 40 -4.72 -7.26 4.56
CA ARG A 40 -4.79 -5.81 4.74
C ARG A 40 -3.44 -5.26 5.21
N VAL A 41 -3.01 -4.18 4.57
CA VAL A 41 -1.80 -3.43 4.91
C VAL A 41 -2.21 -2.16 5.63
N TYR A 42 -1.83 -2.05 6.90
CA TYR A 42 -2.05 -0.89 7.74
C TYR A 42 -0.87 0.05 7.60
N VAL A 43 -1.12 1.32 7.33
CA VAL A 43 -0.06 2.32 7.13
C VAL A 43 -0.27 3.52 8.03
N THR A 44 0.81 3.99 8.65
CA THR A 44 0.75 5.22 9.43
C THR A 44 1.09 6.42 8.57
N VAL A 45 0.24 7.45 8.58
CA VAL A 45 0.54 8.75 7.96
C VAL A 45 0.41 9.82 9.03
N ARG A 46 1.55 10.38 9.47
CA ARG A 46 1.53 11.38 10.54
C ARG A 46 0.81 12.66 10.11
N ALA A 47 -0.28 12.98 10.80
CA ALA A 47 -1.02 14.22 10.66
C ALA A 47 -1.68 14.62 12.00
N ARG A 48 -2.45 15.73 12.00
CA ARG A 48 -3.12 16.22 13.23
C ARG A 48 -4.47 15.55 13.48
N SER A 49 -5.04 14.90 12.47
CA SER A 49 -6.29 14.14 12.55
C SER A 49 -6.27 12.94 11.60
N GLN A 50 -7.20 12.00 11.79
CA GLN A 50 -7.39 10.87 10.88
C GLN A 50 -7.72 11.35 9.45
N GLU A 51 -8.62 12.32 9.32
CA GLU A 51 -9.00 12.88 8.01
C GLU A 51 -7.82 13.52 7.28
N GLU A 52 -6.95 14.25 8.00
CA GLU A 52 -5.73 14.81 7.41
C GLU A 52 -4.75 13.70 7.00
N SER A 53 -4.68 12.62 7.78
CA SER A 53 -3.83 11.45 7.49
C SER A 53 -4.28 10.74 6.22
N GLU A 54 -5.58 10.51 6.07
CA GLU A 54 -6.17 9.92 4.87
C GLU A 54 -5.99 10.83 3.65
N THR A 55 -6.26 12.14 3.80
CA THR A 55 -6.06 13.12 2.73
C THR A 55 -4.61 13.11 2.24
N ARG A 56 -3.63 13.13 3.16
CA ARG A 56 -2.20 13.06 2.81
C ARG A 56 -1.85 11.75 2.13
N PHE A 57 -2.42 10.63 2.56
CA PHE A 57 -2.21 9.33 1.93
C PHE A 57 -2.67 9.34 0.47
N TRP A 58 -3.92 9.72 0.23
CA TRP A 58 -4.50 9.74 -1.11
C TRP A 58 -3.80 10.74 -2.04
N ASN A 59 -3.45 11.93 -1.54
CA ASN A 59 -2.88 12.99 -2.37
C ASN A 59 -1.37 12.87 -2.60
N ASN A 60 -0.61 12.26 -1.67
CA ASN A 60 0.86 12.28 -1.73
C ASN A 60 1.49 10.87 -1.82
N VAL A 61 0.82 9.82 -1.35
CA VAL A 61 1.36 8.45 -1.35
C VAL A 61 0.90 7.72 -2.60
N ILE A 62 -0.41 7.61 -2.81
CA ILE A 62 -1.02 6.81 -3.89
C ILE A 62 -0.85 7.42 -5.27
N THR A 63 -0.74 8.76 -5.36
CA THR A 63 -0.47 9.49 -6.60
C THR A 63 0.99 9.38 -7.06
N ALA A 64 1.89 8.86 -6.22
CA ALA A 64 3.32 8.84 -6.55
C ALA A 64 3.64 7.84 -7.69
N PRO A 65 4.71 8.09 -8.48
CA PRO A 65 5.10 7.23 -9.60
C PRO A 65 5.28 5.74 -9.28
N PRO A 66 5.74 5.32 -8.08
CA PRO A 66 5.83 3.90 -7.78
C PRO A 66 4.50 3.13 -7.91
N PHE A 67 3.35 3.80 -7.83
CA PHE A 67 2.03 3.20 -8.01
C PHE A 67 1.59 3.11 -9.49
N ASP A 68 2.39 3.61 -10.45
CA ASP A 68 2.11 3.51 -11.90
C ASP A 68 1.75 2.08 -12.34
N PRO A 69 2.54 1.04 -11.98
CA PRO A 69 2.25 -0.34 -12.40
C PRO A 69 0.91 -0.87 -11.84
N LEU A 70 0.49 -0.41 -10.67
CA LEU A 70 -0.80 -0.79 -10.09
C LEU A 70 -1.94 -0.06 -10.81
N ARG A 71 -1.76 1.21 -11.17
CA ARG A 71 -2.73 1.97 -11.97
C ARG A 71 -2.90 1.39 -13.37
N GLU A 72 -1.81 0.99 -14.02
CA GLU A 72 -1.84 0.30 -15.31
C GLU A 72 -2.55 -1.06 -15.20
N ARG A 73 -2.26 -1.83 -14.13
CA ARG A 73 -2.85 -3.16 -13.92
C ARG A 73 -4.35 -3.12 -13.62
N TYR A 74 -4.80 -2.17 -12.82
CA TYR A 74 -6.18 -2.13 -12.31
C TYR A 74 -7.08 -1.09 -13.00
N GLY A 75 -6.51 -0.13 -13.73
CA GLY A 75 -7.27 0.91 -14.43
C GLY A 75 -8.26 1.63 -13.50
N SER A 76 -9.54 1.67 -13.89
CA SER A 76 -10.62 2.26 -13.09
C SER A 76 -10.87 1.56 -11.75
N ALA A 77 -10.44 0.31 -11.58
CA ALA A 77 -10.58 -0.43 -10.31
C ALA A 77 -9.46 -0.12 -9.30
N PHE A 78 -8.46 0.68 -9.69
CA PHE A 78 -7.28 0.96 -8.85
C PHE A 78 -7.65 1.51 -7.47
N GLU A 79 -8.50 2.53 -7.39
CA GLU A 79 -8.88 3.11 -6.10
C GLU A 79 -9.63 2.10 -5.21
N GLY A 80 -10.53 1.30 -5.80
CA GLY A 80 -11.23 0.24 -5.08
C GLY A 80 -10.27 -0.81 -4.52
N PHE A 81 -9.28 -1.22 -5.31
CA PHE A 81 -8.22 -2.13 -4.86
C PHE A 81 -7.41 -1.53 -3.70
N ILE A 82 -7.03 -0.25 -3.77
CA ILE A 82 -6.30 0.41 -2.67
C ILE A 82 -7.16 0.48 -1.40
N ARG A 83 -8.46 0.78 -1.50
CA ARG A 83 -9.39 0.80 -0.35
C ARG A 83 -9.59 -0.57 0.27
N ASP A 84 -9.62 -1.62 -0.54
CA ASP A 84 -9.66 -3.00 -0.06
C ASP A 84 -8.38 -3.33 0.72
N LYS A 85 -7.22 -3.10 0.09
CA LYS A 85 -5.93 -3.55 0.61
C LYS A 85 -5.32 -2.68 1.70
N ILE A 86 -5.58 -1.38 1.73
CA ILE A 86 -4.89 -0.45 2.64
C ILE A 86 -5.87 0.22 3.60
N ALA A 87 -5.47 0.28 4.86
CA ALA A 87 -6.10 1.12 5.89
C ALA A 87 -5.07 2.10 6.45
N VAL A 88 -5.43 3.39 6.52
CA VAL A 88 -4.63 4.41 7.20
C VAL A 88 -4.98 4.40 8.68
N VAL A 89 -3.98 4.32 9.55
CA VAL A 89 -4.12 4.21 11.02
C VAL A 89 -3.18 5.15 11.76
#